data_AF-A0A9E5T8D7-F1
#
_entry.id   AF-A0A9E5T8D7-F1
#
_cell.length_a   1.000
_cell.length_b   1.000
_cell.length_c   1.000
_cell.angle_alpha   90.00
_cell.angle_beta   90.00
_cell.angle_gamma   90.00
#
_symmetry.space_group_name_H-M   'P 1'
#
loop_
_entity.id
_entity.type
_entity.pdbx_description
1 polymer ?
#
loop_
_entity_poly.entity_id
_entity_poly.type
_entity_poly.pdbx_seq_one_letter_code
_entity_poly.pdbx_strand_id
1 'polypeptide(L)'
;MRSAVGNWVRVAGSCFFVWLSAAPLDADIFALHNGGEIRGEWVNRQQPQQKVYVIRPFAGGEITLAATAVARVVAQDPTEIAYERVRLQHDDTVAGNWELAEWCRQNRLSAQRQEHLERIVELDSDHEQARRLLGYQRVGNRWLTEEQIMTERGMVKYKGRWITPQQLRLLEGEQQKKLAEQEWYKRVRRWSGWLDSSSKAVRAKEYLLAIREPSAVPALIKSFEAAKGHEHRQVLAEALSNVGTGEAVELLAGQSIENEDEDFRYFCLELLDKSKPPAAVDLYIKLLKQSDDN
;
A
#
# COMPACT_ATOMS: atom_id res chain seq x y z
N MET A 1 49.58 77.06 47.01
CA MET A 1 48.20 77.55 47.22
C MET A 1 47.32 77.03 46.09
N ARG A 2 46.28 76.27 46.46
CA ARG A 2 44.99 76.00 45.78
C ARG A 2 44.93 75.22 44.44
N SER A 3 44.10 74.18 44.55
CA SER A 3 43.51 73.22 43.60
C SER A 3 42.39 73.77 42.70
N ALA A 4 42.16 73.15 41.53
CA ALA A 4 40.87 72.89 40.82
C ALA A 4 41.19 72.24 39.44
N VAL A 5 40.83 70.99 39.09
CA VAL A 5 39.53 70.38 38.71
C VAL A 5 38.74 71.16 37.65
N GLY A 6 38.49 70.54 36.48
CA GLY A 6 37.59 71.09 35.45
C GLY A 6 37.42 70.24 34.16
N ASN A 7 36.40 69.37 34.18
CA ASN A 7 35.52 68.86 33.10
C ASN A 7 36.01 68.56 31.67
N TRP A 8 35.89 67.28 31.30
CA TRP A 8 35.76 66.81 29.92
C TRP A 8 34.28 66.66 29.58
N VAL A 9 33.80 67.37 28.55
CA VAL A 9 32.45 67.21 28.00
C VAL A 9 32.42 65.97 27.12
N ARG A 10 31.57 64.99 27.46
CA ARG A 10 31.24 63.85 26.58
C ARG A 10 29.97 64.18 25.81
N VAL A 11 30.08 64.29 24.49
CA VAL A 11 28.93 64.32 23.57
C VAL A 11 28.52 62.88 23.30
N ALA A 12 27.34 62.47 23.74
CA ALA A 12 26.74 61.18 23.42
C ALA A 12 25.90 61.34 22.14
N GLY A 13 26.38 60.77 21.03
CA GLY A 13 25.57 60.59 19.82
C GLY A 13 24.69 59.36 19.96
N SER A 14 23.37 59.55 20.07
CA SER A 14 22.39 58.47 20.05
C SER A 14 22.22 57.95 18.62
N CYS A 15 22.74 56.75 18.34
CA CYS A 15 22.33 55.97 17.18
C CYS A 15 20.92 55.41 17.42
N PHE A 16 19.93 55.95 16.71
CA PHE A 16 18.61 55.34 16.59
C PHE A 16 18.76 54.05 15.75
N PHE A 17 18.87 52.91 16.42
CA PHE A 17 18.63 51.62 15.78
C PHE A 17 17.12 51.50 15.55
N VAL A 18 16.67 51.76 14.33
CA VAL A 18 15.33 51.34 13.88
C VAL A 18 15.37 49.82 13.81
N TRP A 19 14.81 49.18 14.84
CA TRP A 19 14.48 47.77 14.79
C TRP A 19 13.37 47.58 13.75
N LEU A 20 13.75 47.12 12.56
CA LEU A 20 12.81 46.57 11.61
C LEU A 20 12.36 45.22 12.17
N SER A 21 11.27 45.20 12.94
CA SER A 21 10.68 43.98 13.45
C SER A 21 10.29 43.10 12.26
N ALA A 22 10.96 41.97 12.08
CA ALA A 22 10.50 40.91 11.19
C ALA A 22 9.09 40.52 11.65
N ALA A 23 8.10 40.65 10.76
CA ALA A 23 6.74 40.20 11.06
C ALA A 23 6.78 38.71 11.42
N PRO A 24 6.05 38.26 12.46
CA PRO A 24 6.03 36.85 12.83
C PRO A 24 5.54 36.02 11.64
N LEU A 25 6.31 34.98 11.32
CA LEU A 25 6.11 34.05 10.20
C LEU A 25 4.87 33.16 10.36
N ASP A 26 4.06 33.36 11.40
CA ASP A 26 3.17 32.35 11.97
C ASP A 26 1.79 32.95 12.28
N ALA A 27 1.04 33.29 11.24
CA ALA A 27 -0.32 33.82 11.41
C ALA A 27 -1.38 32.82 10.97
N ASP A 28 -2.00 32.18 11.96
CA ASP A 28 -3.17 31.33 11.77
C ASP A 28 -4.39 32.19 11.43
N ILE A 29 -5.33 31.62 10.68
CA ILE A 29 -6.61 32.26 10.34
C ILE A 29 -7.69 31.71 11.26
N PHE A 30 -8.26 32.57 12.09
CA PHE A 30 -9.38 32.29 12.97
C PHE A 30 -10.66 32.77 12.29
N ALA A 31 -11.38 31.84 11.67
CA ALA A 31 -12.68 32.13 11.08
C ALA A 31 -13.77 32.06 12.16
N LEU A 32 -14.58 33.10 12.24
CA LEU A 32 -15.61 33.28 13.26
C LEU A 32 -16.99 32.85 12.74
N HIS A 33 -17.90 32.47 13.65
CA HIS A 33 -19.27 32.08 13.28
C HIS A 33 -20.08 33.21 12.64
N ASN A 34 -19.69 34.47 12.86
CA ASN A 34 -20.31 35.63 12.23
C ASN A 34 -19.77 35.95 10.82
N GLY A 35 -18.91 35.09 10.26
CA GLY A 35 -18.32 35.25 8.93
C GLY A 35 -17.07 36.14 8.88
N GLY A 36 -16.63 36.70 10.01
CA GLY A 36 -15.37 37.44 10.09
C GLY A 36 -14.14 36.53 10.18
N GLU A 37 -12.97 37.03 9.77
CA GLU A 37 -11.69 36.36 9.92
C GLU A 37 -10.70 37.22 10.70
N ILE A 38 -9.96 36.61 11.61
CA ILE A 38 -8.86 37.24 12.34
C ILE A 38 -7.57 36.50 12.02
N ARG A 39 -6.52 37.24 11.67
CA ARG A 39 -5.19 36.68 11.37
C ARG A 39 -4.19 37.08 12.45
N GLY A 40 -3.46 36.11 12.98
CA GLY A 40 -2.44 36.38 13.99
C GLY A 40 -1.84 35.13 14.60
N GLU A 41 -0.83 35.32 15.45
CA GLU A 41 -0.14 34.25 16.16
C GLU A 41 -1.07 33.64 17.21
N TRP A 42 -1.17 32.30 17.23
CA TRP A 42 -1.93 31.57 18.26
C TRP A 42 -1.11 31.42 19.56
N VAL A 43 -1.26 32.38 20.46
CA VAL A 43 -0.43 32.50 21.67
C VAL A 43 -0.65 31.35 22.66
N ASN A 44 -1.90 30.92 22.86
CA ASN A 44 -2.23 29.91 23.88
C ASN A 44 -2.35 28.47 23.35
N ARG A 45 -1.75 28.14 22.19
CA ARG A 45 -1.91 26.87 21.46
C ARG A 45 -1.67 25.60 22.29
N GLN A 46 -0.81 25.68 23.31
CA GLN A 46 -0.41 24.54 24.16
C GLN A 46 -1.43 24.16 25.25
N GLN A 47 -2.50 24.94 25.46
CA GLN A 47 -3.45 24.68 26.54
C GLN A 47 -4.45 23.56 26.17
N PRO A 48 -4.55 22.48 26.97
CA PRO A 48 -5.59 21.46 26.77
C PRO A 48 -6.98 22.05 27.03
N GLN A 49 -7.95 21.71 26.16
CA GLN A 49 -9.34 22.20 26.21
C GLN A 49 -9.44 23.74 26.20
N GLN A 50 -8.99 24.40 25.13
CA GLN A 50 -9.13 25.86 24.98
C GLN A 50 -10.60 26.28 25.16
N LYS A 51 -10.88 26.96 26.27
CA LYS A 51 -12.13 27.72 26.48
C LYS A 51 -12.07 29.06 25.74
N VAL A 52 -10.86 29.55 25.47
CA VAL A 52 -10.59 30.80 24.75
C VAL A 52 -9.40 30.64 23.81
N TYR A 53 -9.40 31.40 22.72
CA TYR A 53 -8.25 31.58 21.83
C TYR A 53 -7.63 32.95 22.11
N VAL A 54 -6.33 32.97 22.41
CA VAL A 54 -5.54 34.20 22.54
C VAL A 54 -4.76 34.37 21.24
N ILE A 55 -5.08 35.42 20.51
CA ILE A 55 -4.55 35.72 19.19
C ILE A 55 -3.78 37.03 19.27
N ARG A 56 -2.55 37.07 18.75
CA ARG A 56 -1.77 38.31 18.61
C ARG A 56 -1.79 38.75 17.14
N PRO A 57 -2.60 39.74 16.75
CA PRO A 57 -2.67 40.23 15.38
C PRO A 57 -1.43 41.07 15.01
N PHE A 58 -1.15 41.18 13.71
CA PHE A 58 -0.03 41.98 13.19
C PHE A 58 -0.12 43.48 13.52
N ALA A 59 -1.33 44.00 13.72
CA ALA A 59 -1.57 45.39 14.11
C ALA A 59 -1.17 45.68 15.59
N GLY A 60 -0.76 44.66 16.33
CA GLY A 60 -0.40 44.74 17.75
C GLY A 60 -1.59 44.49 18.69
N GLY A 61 -1.27 44.25 19.96
CA GLY A 61 -2.24 43.86 20.99
C GLY A 61 -2.55 42.36 21.02
N GLU A 62 -3.25 41.92 22.06
CA GLU A 62 -3.75 40.55 22.19
C GLU A 62 -5.29 40.57 22.18
N ILE A 63 -5.89 39.71 21.36
CA ILE A 63 -7.34 39.52 21.28
C ILE A 63 -7.65 38.17 21.92
N THR A 64 -8.60 38.16 22.86
CA THR A 64 -9.11 36.94 23.47
C THR A 64 -10.52 36.66 22.96
N LEU A 65 -10.73 35.51 22.32
CA LEU A 65 -12.03 35.07 21.83
C LEU A 65 -12.51 33.85 22.60
N ALA A 66 -13.80 33.80 22.94
CA ALA A 66 -14.41 32.56 23.43
C ALA A 66 -14.32 31.47 22.35
N ALA A 67 -14.06 30.23 22.74
CA ALA A 67 -13.98 29.12 21.78
C ALA A 67 -15.26 28.93 20.97
N THR A 68 -16.42 29.29 21.54
CA THR A 68 -17.73 29.29 20.87
C THR A 68 -17.84 30.34 19.76
N ALA A 69 -17.02 31.40 19.76
CA ALA A 69 -17.03 32.42 18.73
C ALA A 69 -16.25 32.01 17.47
N VAL A 70 -15.27 31.11 17.61
CA VAL A 70 -14.42 30.62 16.53
C VAL A 70 -15.05 29.40 15.89
N ALA A 71 -15.36 29.49 14.60
CA ALA A 71 -15.92 28.38 13.82
C ALA A 71 -14.84 27.38 13.39
N ARG A 72 -13.68 27.89 12.97
CA ARG A 72 -12.50 27.07 12.63
C ARG A 72 -11.22 27.86 12.77
N VAL A 73 -10.13 27.18 13.09
CA VAL A 73 -8.77 27.72 13.00
C VAL A 73 -8.09 27.01 11.85
N VAL A 74 -7.61 27.78 10.88
CA VAL A 74 -6.80 27.30 9.77
C VAL A 74 -5.37 27.67 10.10
N ALA A 75 -4.59 26.68 10.52
CA ALA A 75 -3.17 26.89 10.69
C ALA A 75 -2.54 27.21 9.33
N GLN A 76 -1.75 28.27 9.26
CA GLN A 76 -0.99 28.56 8.04
C GLN A 76 0.40 27.97 8.20
N ASP A 77 0.91 27.26 7.18
CA ASP A 77 2.30 26.83 7.21
C ASP A 77 3.20 28.05 6.95
N PRO A 78 4.10 28.43 7.88
CA PRO A 78 5.03 29.53 7.68
C PRO A 78 5.82 29.45 6.37
N THR A 79 6.12 28.22 5.95
CA THR A 79 6.86 27.91 4.72
C THR A 79 6.02 28.22 3.48
N GLU A 80 4.71 27.98 3.51
CA GLU A 80 3.79 28.32 2.43
C GLU A 80 3.55 29.83 2.33
N ILE A 81 3.44 30.53 3.46
CA ILE A 81 3.37 32.00 3.46
C ILE A 81 4.65 32.60 2.87
N ALA A 82 5.81 32.08 3.28
CA ALA A 82 7.10 32.52 2.74
C ALA A 82 7.18 32.24 1.23
N TYR A 83 6.74 31.07 0.79
CA TYR A 83 6.67 30.69 -0.62
C TYR A 83 5.87 31.70 -1.45
N GLU A 84 4.65 32.04 -1.04
CA GLU A 84 3.82 33.00 -1.79
C GLU A 84 4.48 34.38 -1.90
N ARG A 85 5.18 34.82 -0.85
CA ARG A 85 5.91 36.09 -0.89
C ARG A 85 7.07 36.05 -1.88
N VAL A 86 7.85 34.97 -1.88
CA VAL A 86 8.98 34.82 -2.82
C VAL A 86 8.45 34.67 -4.25
N ARG A 87 7.39 33.89 -4.46
CA ARG A 87 6.74 33.70 -5.76
C ARG A 87 6.32 35.01 -6.40
N LEU A 88 5.73 35.93 -5.64
CA LEU A 88 5.32 37.26 -6.14
C LEU A 88 6.48 38.17 -6.57
N GLN A 89 7.72 37.86 -6.17
CA GLN A 89 8.91 38.62 -6.52
C GLN A 89 9.59 38.14 -7.81
N HIS A 90 9.11 37.03 -8.40
CA HIS A 90 9.71 36.43 -9.58
C HIS A 90 8.72 36.43 -10.75
N ASP A 91 9.22 36.73 -11.94
CA ASP A 91 8.42 36.69 -13.17
C ASP A 91 8.25 35.25 -13.66
N ASP A 92 7.16 35.01 -14.42
CA ASP A 92 6.89 33.73 -15.07
C ASP A 92 7.77 33.51 -16.32
N THR A 93 9.06 33.34 -16.07
CA THR A 93 10.11 33.06 -17.06
C THR A 93 10.84 31.79 -16.68
N VAL A 94 11.65 31.24 -17.60
CA VAL A 94 12.50 30.07 -17.31
C VAL A 94 13.43 30.35 -16.12
N ALA A 95 14.09 31.52 -16.10
CA ALA A 95 15.00 31.90 -15.03
C ALA A 95 14.27 32.10 -13.68
N GLY A 96 13.15 32.82 -13.69
CA GLY A 96 12.37 33.08 -12.47
C GLY A 96 11.81 31.79 -11.86
N ASN A 97 11.24 30.90 -12.68
CA ASN A 97 10.76 29.60 -12.22
C ASN A 97 11.91 28.70 -11.73
N TRP A 98 13.11 28.80 -12.31
CA TRP A 98 14.29 28.05 -11.84
C TRP A 98 14.73 28.49 -10.45
N GLU A 99 14.77 29.79 -10.20
CA GLU A 99 15.09 30.36 -8.88
C GLU A 99 14.06 29.93 -7.83
N LEU A 100 12.77 29.96 -8.17
CA LEU A 100 11.69 29.46 -7.30
C LEU A 100 11.82 27.96 -7.04
N ALA A 101 12.08 27.14 -8.06
CA ALA A 101 12.27 25.69 -7.90
C ALA A 101 13.44 25.37 -6.96
N GLU A 102 14.53 26.14 -7.02
CA GLU A 102 15.69 25.98 -6.14
C GLU A 102 15.39 26.46 -4.71
N TRP A 103 14.66 27.56 -4.55
CA TRP A 103 14.20 28.01 -3.24
C TRP A 103 13.26 26.98 -2.58
N CYS A 104 12.31 26.42 -3.35
CA CYS A 104 11.43 25.34 -2.89
C CYS A 104 12.24 24.09 -2.50
N ARG A 105 13.31 23.75 -3.24
CA ARG A 105 14.23 22.65 -2.88
C ARG A 105 14.86 22.87 -1.50
N GLN A 106 15.35 24.07 -1.23
CA GLN A 106 16.00 24.43 0.03
C GLN A 106 15.02 24.40 1.22
N ASN A 107 13.76 24.77 0.97
CA ASN A 107 12.70 24.80 1.99
C ASN A 107 11.86 23.51 2.03
N ARG A 108 12.28 22.45 1.32
CA ARG A 108 11.61 21.12 1.30
C ARG A 108 10.18 21.13 0.75
N LEU A 109 9.83 22.13 -0.06
CA LEU A 109 8.54 22.27 -0.73
C LEU A 109 8.54 21.51 -2.06
N SER A 110 8.39 20.19 -1.98
CA SER A 110 8.59 19.30 -3.14
C SER A 110 7.50 19.45 -4.21
N ALA A 111 6.25 19.70 -3.82
CA ALA A 111 5.14 19.87 -4.74
C ALA A 111 5.29 21.17 -5.57
N GLN A 112 5.50 22.29 -4.90
CA GLN A 112 5.73 23.60 -5.53
C GLN A 112 6.98 23.59 -6.41
N ARG A 113 8.06 22.92 -5.96
CA ARG A 113 9.25 22.71 -6.79
C ARG A 113 8.91 21.99 -8.09
N GLN A 114 8.09 20.94 -8.01
CA GLN A 114 7.68 20.19 -9.20
C GLN A 114 6.87 21.06 -10.15
N GLU A 115 5.91 21.84 -9.65
CA GLU A 115 5.12 22.79 -10.46
C GLU A 115 6.00 23.79 -11.22
N HIS A 116 7.00 24.38 -10.57
CA HIS A 116 7.91 25.30 -11.24
C HIS A 116 8.79 24.63 -12.30
N LEU A 117 9.25 23.40 -12.05
CA LEU A 117 10.00 22.62 -13.04
C LEU A 117 9.13 22.24 -14.24
N GLU A 118 7.86 21.89 -14.01
CA GLU A 118 6.88 21.64 -15.07
C GLU A 118 6.65 22.91 -15.89
N ARG A 119 6.48 24.06 -15.23
CA ARG A 119 6.34 25.36 -15.90
C ARG A 119 7.56 25.72 -16.75
N ILE A 120 8.77 25.41 -16.29
CA ILE A 120 9.99 25.58 -17.10
C ILE A 120 9.91 24.77 -18.39
N VAL A 121 9.46 23.52 -18.33
CA VAL A 121 9.33 22.65 -19.52
C VAL A 121 8.22 23.11 -20.46
N GLU A 122 7.18 23.78 -19.95
CA GLU A 122 6.17 24.43 -20.80
C GLU A 122 6.73 25.64 -21.56
N LEU A 123 7.57 26.45 -20.91
CA LEU A 123 8.20 27.64 -21.50
C LEU A 123 9.35 27.27 -22.45
N ASP A 124 10.16 26.27 -22.07
CA ASP A 124 11.25 25.71 -22.87
C ASP A 124 11.16 24.18 -22.89
N SER A 125 10.58 23.68 -23.97
CA SER A 125 10.33 22.25 -24.15
C SER A 125 11.58 21.38 -24.20
N ASP A 126 12.79 21.90 -24.45
CA ASP A 126 14.04 21.12 -24.45
C ASP A 126 14.95 21.43 -23.26
N HIS A 127 14.42 22.09 -22.21
CA HIS A 127 15.20 22.41 -21.01
C HIS A 127 15.68 21.13 -20.29
N GLU A 128 16.93 20.76 -20.56
CA GLU A 128 17.51 19.46 -20.19
C GLU A 128 17.48 19.22 -18.68
N GLN A 129 17.89 20.22 -17.89
CA GLN A 129 17.98 20.10 -16.44
C GLN A 129 16.60 19.95 -15.78
N ALA A 130 15.61 20.76 -16.16
CA ALA A 130 14.26 20.66 -15.60
C ALA A 130 13.64 19.30 -15.89
N ARG A 131 13.76 18.80 -17.12
CA ARG A 131 13.30 17.48 -17.52
C ARG A 131 13.95 16.35 -16.73
N ARG A 132 15.28 16.40 -16.53
CA ARG A 132 15.98 15.42 -15.68
C ARG A 132 15.46 15.44 -14.24
N LEU A 133 15.24 16.64 -13.69
CA LEU A 133 14.71 16.79 -12.33
C LEU A 133 13.26 16.32 -12.18
N LEU A 134 12.48 16.35 -13.26
CA LEU A 134 11.13 15.77 -13.35
C LEU A 134 11.14 14.25 -13.67
N GLY A 135 12.32 13.63 -13.78
CA GLY A 135 12.44 12.19 -14.02
C GLY A 135 12.35 11.76 -15.49
N TYR A 136 12.40 12.69 -16.44
CA TYR A 136 12.55 12.36 -17.86
C TYR A 136 13.99 11.96 -18.17
N GLN A 137 14.13 11.06 -19.14
CA GLN A 137 15.42 10.66 -19.71
C GLN A 137 15.40 10.91 -21.21
N ARG A 138 16.55 11.33 -21.75
CA ARG A 138 16.70 11.56 -23.20
C ARG A 138 17.01 10.24 -23.90
N VAL A 139 16.11 9.80 -24.79
CA VAL A 139 16.24 8.58 -25.60
C VAL A 139 16.14 8.99 -27.07
N GLY A 140 17.29 9.05 -27.76
CA GLY A 140 17.38 9.65 -29.10
C GLY A 140 16.99 11.13 -29.05
N ASN A 141 16.03 11.53 -29.87
CA ASN A 141 15.51 12.91 -29.94
C ASN A 141 14.23 13.12 -29.11
N ARG A 142 13.90 12.20 -28.19
CA ARG A 142 12.69 12.27 -27.36
C ARG A 142 13.03 12.28 -25.89
N TRP A 143 12.20 12.99 -25.13
CA TRP A 143 12.18 12.96 -23.67
C TRP A 143 11.10 12.01 -23.21
N LEU A 144 11.49 10.94 -22.52
CA LEU A 144 10.58 9.90 -22.06
C LEU A 144 10.67 9.73 -20.55
N THR A 145 9.54 9.48 -19.90
CA THR A 145 9.53 9.04 -18.50
C THR A 145 10.05 7.61 -18.39
N GLU A 146 10.49 7.20 -17.20
CA GLU A 146 10.87 5.79 -16.95
C GLU A 146 9.74 4.83 -17.35
N GLU A 147 8.48 5.20 -17.08
CA GLU A 147 7.32 4.41 -17.46
C GLU A 147 7.18 4.25 -18.97
N GLN A 148 7.29 5.33 -19.73
CA GLN A 148 7.25 5.26 -21.19
C GLN A 148 8.39 4.38 -21.74
N ILE A 149 9.60 4.53 -21.20
CA ILE A 149 10.76 3.73 -21.61
C ILE A 149 10.52 2.24 -21.36
N MET A 150 9.99 1.89 -20.19
CA MET A 150 9.76 0.49 -19.82
C MET A 150 8.57 -0.10 -20.60
N THR A 151 7.52 0.67 -20.83
CA THR A 151 6.40 0.25 -21.68
C THR A 151 6.84 0.05 -23.13
N GLU A 152 7.66 0.94 -23.71
CA GLU A 152 8.23 0.73 -25.06
C GLU A 152 9.12 -0.54 -25.13
N ARG A 153 9.71 -0.96 -24.00
CA ARG A 153 10.44 -2.23 -23.85
C ARG A 153 9.54 -3.45 -23.64
N GLY A 154 8.22 -3.29 -23.68
CA GLY A 154 7.25 -4.36 -23.47
C GLY A 154 7.09 -4.78 -22.01
N MET A 155 7.49 -3.94 -21.06
CA MET A 155 7.35 -4.19 -19.62
C MET A 155 6.09 -3.49 -19.09
N VAL A 156 5.54 -4.04 -18.00
CA VAL A 156 4.37 -3.50 -17.29
C VAL A 156 4.72 -3.34 -15.82
N LYS A 157 4.24 -2.26 -15.19
CA LYS A 157 4.44 -2.00 -13.76
C LYS A 157 3.42 -2.79 -12.95
N TYR A 158 3.90 -3.69 -12.10
CA TYR A 158 3.07 -4.45 -11.16
C TYR A 158 3.67 -4.38 -9.76
N LYS A 159 2.89 -3.88 -8.79
CA LYS A 159 3.28 -3.71 -7.38
C LYS A 159 4.66 -3.03 -7.22
N GLY A 160 4.89 -1.95 -7.98
CA GLY A 160 6.12 -1.16 -7.93
C GLY A 160 7.32 -1.76 -8.68
N ARG A 161 7.17 -2.90 -9.37
CA ARG A 161 8.24 -3.54 -10.14
C ARG A 161 7.87 -3.61 -11.62
N TRP A 162 8.86 -3.47 -12.49
CA TRP A 162 8.72 -3.73 -13.92
C TRP A 162 8.80 -5.24 -14.18
N ILE A 163 7.75 -5.80 -14.77
CA ILE A 163 7.69 -7.23 -15.12
C ILE A 163 7.20 -7.39 -16.56
N THR A 164 7.46 -8.56 -17.13
CA THR A 164 6.92 -8.89 -18.45
C THR A 164 5.43 -9.25 -18.36
N PRO A 165 4.65 -9.07 -19.44
CA PRO A 165 3.26 -9.53 -19.50
C PRO A 165 3.10 -11.03 -19.22
N GLN A 166 4.08 -11.86 -19.60
CA GLN A 166 4.07 -13.29 -19.29
C GLN A 166 4.19 -13.55 -17.78
N GLN A 167 5.11 -12.88 -17.10
CA GLN A 167 5.24 -12.96 -15.64
C GLN A 167 3.97 -12.48 -14.94
N LEU A 168 3.35 -11.40 -15.43
CA LEU A 168 2.08 -10.91 -14.88
C LEU A 168 1.00 -11.99 -14.96
N ARG A 169 0.82 -12.64 -16.12
CA ARG A 169 -0.16 -13.72 -16.30
C ARG A 169 0.10 -14.91 -15.36
N LEU A 170 1.35 -15.26 -15.12
CA LEU A 170 1.70 -16.32 -14.17
C LEU A 170 1.29 -15.94 -12.74
N LEU A 171 1.62 -14.71 -12.31
CA LEU A 171 1.25 -14.19 -10.98
C LEU A 171 -0.26 -14.12 -10.79
N GLU A 172 -0.98 -13.63 -11.80
CA GLU A 172 -2.44 -13.58 -11.79
C GLU A 172 -3.02 -15.00 -11.76
N GLY A 173 -2.46 -15.93 -12.54
CA GLY A 173 -2.86 -17.34 -12.54
C GLY A 173 -2.67 -17.99 -11.17
N GLU A 174 -1.53 -17.78 -10.52
CA GLU A 174 -1.27 -18.27 -9.15
C GLU A 174 -2.25 -17.68 -8.13
N GLN A 175 -2.54 -16.39 -8.25
CA GLN A 175 -3.51 -15.72 -7.38
C GLN A 175 -4.91 -16.31 -7.56
N GLN A 176 -5.34 -16.52 -8.81
CA GLN A 176 -6.63 -17.14 -9.11
C GLN A 176 -6.71 -18.57 -8.58
N LYS A 177 -5.66 -19.38 -8.75
CA LYS A 177 -5.58 -20.73 -8.17
C LYS A 177 -5.74 -20.71 -6.65
N LYS A 178 -5.00 -19.84 -5.95
CA LYS A 178 -5.10 -19.70 -4.49
C LYS A 178 -6.50 -19.29 -4.03
N LEU A 179 -7.14 -18.35 -4.73
CA LEU A 179 -8.51 -17.94 -4.41
C LEU A 179 -9.50 -19.09 -4.63
N ALA A 180 -9.37 -19.81 -5.75
CA ALA A 180 -10.19 -20.98 -6.03
C ALA A 180 -10.03 -22.07 -4.96
N GLU A 181 -8.80 -22.41 -4.59
CA GLU A 181 -8.49 -23.35 -3.51
C GLU A 181 -9.11 -22.90 -2.18
N GLN A 182 -9.00 -21.61 -1.81
CA GLN A 182 -9.59 -21.08 -0.58
C GLN A 182 -11.11 -21.22 -0.55
N GLU A 183 -11.79 -20.97 -1.67
CA GLU A 183 -13.23 -21.18 -1.78
C GLU A 183 -13.59 -22.67 -1.66
N TRP A 184 -12.79 -23.56 -2.26
CA TRP A 184 -12.97 -24.99 -2.09
C TRP A 184 -12.73 -25.46 -0.66
N TYR A 185 -11.73 -24.94 0.04
CA TYR A 185 -11.51 -25.23 1.47
C TYR A 185 -12.76 -24.91 2.30
N LYS A 186 -13.41 -23.77 2.05
CA LYS A 186 -14.64 -23.39 2.76
C LYS A 186 -15.79 -24.35 2.44
N ARG A 187 -15.99 -24.69 1.16
CA ARG A 187 -17.08 -25.56 0.69
C ARG A 187 -16.90 -27.00 1.17
N VAL A 188 -15.74 -27.60 0.91
CA VAL A 188 -15.41 -28.99 1.26
C VAL A 188 -15.44 -29.17 2.77
N ARG A 189 -14.83 -28.26 3.56
CA ARG A 189 -14.90 -28.34 5.02
C ARG A 189 -16.34 -28.35 5.53
N ARG A 190 -17.19 -27.49 4.96
CA ARG A 190 -18.61 -27.40 5.34
C ARG A 190 -19.35 -28.69 5.01
N TRP A 191 -19.19 -29.22 3.80
CA TRP A 191 -19.90 -30.43 3.37
C TRP A 191 -19.35 -31.68 4.06
N SER A 192 -18.04 -31.79 4.22
CA SER A 192 -17.40 -32.86 4.99
C SER A 192 -17.93 -32.90 6.42
N GLY A 193 -18.07 -31.75 7.10
CA GLY A 193 -18.68 -31.69 8.43
C GLY A 193 -20.20 -32.00 8.48
N TRP A 194 -20.88 -32.06 7.33
CA TRP A 194 -22.29 -32.48 7.25
C TRP A 194 -22.45 -33.98 7.07
N LEU A 195 -21.38 -34.72 6.77
CA LEU A 195 -21.44 -36.18 6.65
C LEU A 195 -21.77 -36.85 8.00
N ASP A 196 -21.38 -36.26 9.12
CA ASP A 196 -21.77 -36.73 10.47
C ASP A 196 -23.23 -36.38 10.83
N SER A 197 -23.93 -35.61 10.00
CA SER A 197 -25.28 -35.12 10.30
C SER A 197 -26.35 -36.02 9.72
N SER A 198 -27.23 -36.55 10.57
CA SER A 198 -28.36 -37.40 10.17
C SER A 198 -29.28 -36.79 9.10
N SER A 199 -29.44 -35.47 9.09
CA SER A 199 -30.33 -34.78 8.14
C SER A 199 -29.63 -34.27 6.88
N LYS A 200 -28.30 -34.13 6.89
CA LYS A 200 -27.54 -33.49 5.80
C LYS A 200 -26.53 -34.41 5.11
N ALA A 201 -26.28 -35.60 5.65
CA ALA A 201 -25.28 -36.54 5.13
C ALA A 201 -25.50 -36.90 3.65
N VAL A 202 -26.75 -37.19 3.24
CA VAL A 202 -27.07 -37.54 1.84
C VAL A 202 -26.67 -36.41 0.89
N ARG A 203 -27.11 -35.19 1.17
CA ARG A 203 -26.79 -34.00 0.36
C ARG A 203 -25.30 -33.69 0.39
N ALA A 204 -24.64 -33.87 1.52
CA ALA A 204 -23.20 -33.67 1.65
C ALA A 204 -22.42 -34.65 0.75
N LYS A 205 -22.81 -35.92 0.75
CA LYS A 205 -22.25 -36.96 -0.13
C LYS A 205 -22.45 -36.59 -1.59
N GLU A 206 -23.67 -36.21 -1.99
CA GLU A 206 -23.95 -35.75 -3.36
C GLU A 206 -23.05 -34.59 -3.79
N TYR A 207 -22.89 -33.57 -2.93
CA TYR A 207 -22.06 -32.40 -3.25
C TYR A 207 -20.57 -32.72 -3.34
N LEU A 208 -20.05 -33.58 -2.45
CA LEU A 208 -18.65 -33.99 -2.48
C LEU A 208 -18.35 -34.86 -3.71
N LEU A 209 -19.22 -35.83 -4.02
CA LEU A 209 -19.05 -36.71 -5.16
C LEU A 209 -19.26 -36.02 -6.52
N ALA A 210 -19.91 -34.86 -6.56
CA ALA A 210 -20.09 -34.07 -7.77
C ALA A 210 -18.88 -33.19 -8.15
N ILE A 211 -17.87 -33.07 -7.28
CA ILE A 211 -16.68 -32.23 -7.52
C ILE A 211 -15.86 -32.79 -8.68
N ARG A 212 -15.45 -31.93 -9.61
CA ARG A 212 -14.58 -32.28 -10.76
C ARG A 212 -13.38 -31.35 -10.90
N GLU A 213 -13.35 -30.26 -10.13
CA GLU A 213 -12.39 -29.18 -10.29
C GLU A 213 -11.06 -29.50 -9.58
N PRO A 214 -9.91 -29.46 -10.29
CA PRO A 214 -8.59 -29.71 -9.71
C PRO A 214 -8.25 -28.87 -8.48
N SER A 215 -8.72 -27.62 -8.42
CA SER A 215 -8.50 -26.71 -7.29
C SER A 215 -9.16 -27.18 -5.99
N ALA A 216 -10.04 -28.18 -6.03
CA ALA A 216 -10.68 -28.75 -4.84
C ALA A 216 -9.82 -29.80 -4.14
N VAL A 217 -8.81 -30.36 -4.82
CA VAL A 217 -8.01 -31.49 -4.33
C VAL A 217 -7.32 -31.19 -3.01
N PRO A 218 -6.63 -30.05 -2.82
CA PRO A 218 -6.00 -29.74 -1.52
C PRO A 218 -7.01 -29.69 -0.36
N ALA A 219 -8.23 -29.22 -0.63
CA ALA A 219 -9.30 -29.18 0.36
C ALA A 219 -9.85 -30.57 0.68
N LEU A 220 -10.01 -31.43 -0.33
CA LEU A 220 -10.44 -32.82 -0.16
C LEU A 220 -9.40 -33.64 0.61
N ILE A 221 -8.11 -33.51 0.28
CA ILE A 221 -7.01 -34.17 0.99
C ILE A 221 -7.00 -33.76 2.47
N LYS A 222 -7.05 -32.46 2.76
CA LYS A 222 -7.08 -31.97 4.14
C LYS A 222 -8.30 -32.49 4.93
N SER A 223 -9.46 -32.55 4.28
CA SER A 223 -10.66 -33.12 4.90
C SER A 223 -10.55 -34.64 5.09
N PHE A 224 -9.88 -35.35 4.18
CA PHE A 224 -9.64 -36.78 4.25
C PHE A 224 -8.74 -37.13 5.44
N GLU A 225 -7.62 -36.42 5.61
CA GLU A 225 -6.70 -36.60 6.74
C GLU A 225 -7.38 -36.36 8.10
N ALA A 226 -8.31 -35.40 8.15
CA ALA A 226 -9.07 -35.09 9.37
C ALA A 226 -10.23 -36.07 9.64
N ALA A 227 -10.58 -36.93 8.68
CA ALA A 227 -11.73 -37.82 8.80
C ALA A 227 -11.42 -39.00 9.75
N LYS A 228 -12.34 -39.22 10.70
CA LYS A 228 -12.24 -40.30 11.71
C LYS A 228 -13.07 -41.54 11.35
N GLY A 229 -14.16 -41.36 10.61
CA GLY A 229 -15.07 -42.45 10.21
C GLY A 229 -14.67 -43.09 8.88
N HIS A 230 -14.88 -44.41 8.78
CA HIS A 230 -14.60 -45.16 7.57
C HIS A 230 -15.44 -44.65 6.38
N GLU A 231 -16.75 -44.45 6.57
CA GLU A 231 -17.64 -43.92 5.53
C GLU A 231 -17.22 -42.51 5.05
N HIS A 232 -16.77 -41.63 5.96
CA HIS A 232 -16.26 -40.31 5.59
C HIS A 232 -15.04 -40.40 4.70
N ARG A 233 -14.07 -41.27 5.06
CA ARG A 233 -12.86 -41.49 4.28
C ARG A 233 -13.20 -42.05 2.90
N GLN A 234 -14.14 -42.98 2.80
CA GLN A 234 -14.59 -43.53 1.52
C GLN A 234 -15.21 -42.46 0.61
N VAL A 235 -16.12 -41.62 1.13
CA VAL A 235 -16.73 -40.53 0.33
C VAL A 235 -15.68 -39.54 -0.17
N LEU A 236 -14.71 -39.18 0.67
CA LEU A 236 -13.65 -38.24 0.30
C LEU A 236 -12.64 -38.86 -0.69
N ALA A 237 -12.31 -40.14 -0.53
CA ALA A 237 -11.47 -40.88 -1.47
C ALA A 237 -12.16 -41.04 -2.84
N GLU A 238 -13.46 -41.33 -2.87
CA GLU A 238 -14.23 -41.37 -4.12
C GLU A 238 -14.31 -39.98 -4.78
N ALA A 239 -14.50 -38.91 -4.00
CA ALA A 239 -14.44 -37.55 -4.51
C ALA A 239 -13.07 -37.20 -5.10
N LEU A 240 -11.97 -37.62 -4.46
CA LEU A 240 -10.61 -37.46 -4.99
C LEU A 240 -10.41 -38.22 -6.31
N SER A 241 -10.90 -39.46 -6.38
CA SER A 241 -10.86 -40.27 -7.61
C SER A 241 -11.64 -39.60 -8.76
N ASN A 242 -12.81 -39.02 -8.46
CA ASN A 242 -13.62 -38.29 -9.45
C ASN A 242 -12.92 -37.04 -10.03
N VAL A 243 -12.02 -36.41 -9.27
CA VAL A 243 -11.23 -35.27 -9.75
C VAL A 243 -10.00 -35.74 -10.53
N GLY A 244 -9.35 -36.83 -10.10
CA GLY A 244 -8.37 -37.57 -10.90
C GLY A 244 -7.07 -36.83 -11.22
N THR A 245 -6.69 -35.80 -10.44
CA THR A 245 -5.38 -35.14 -10.61
C THR A 245 -4.25 -36.04 -10.13
N GLY A 246 -3.01 -35.77 -10.56
CA GLY A 246 -1.83 -36.52 -10.11
C GLY A 246 -1.70 -36.60 -8.59
N GLU A 247 -1.96 -35.50 -7.88
CA GLU A 247 -1.94 -35.44 -6.40
C GLU A 247 -3.02 -36.33 -5.76
N ALA A 248 -4.24 -36.33 -6.32
CA ALA A 248 -5.32 -37.20 -5.84
C ALA A 248 -4.98 -38.68 -6.08
N VAL A 249 -4.41 -39.01 -7.23
CA VAL A 249 -3.96 -40.37 -7.58
C VAL A 249 -2.82 -40.84 -6.68
N GLU A 250 -1.85 -39.97 -6.39
CA GLU A 250 -0.73 -40.28 -5.50
C GLU A 250 -1.22 -40.60 -4.09
N LEU A 251 -2.15 -39.81 -3.54
CA LEU A 251 -2.75 -40.10 -2.23
C LEU A 251 -3.48 -41.46 -2.24
N LEU A 252 -4.34 -41.72 -3.23
CA LEU A 252 -5.08 -42.98 -3.31
C LEU A 252 -4.15 -44.19 -3.47
N ALA A 253 -3.07 -44.04 -4.25
CA ALA A 253 -2.09 -45.11 -4.44
C ALA A 253 -1.35 -45.40 -3.13
N GLY A 254 -0.91 -44.37 -2.41
CA GLY A 254 -0.31 -44.53 -1.08
C GLY A 254 -1.26 -45.22 -0.09
N GLN A 255 -2.53 -44.79 -0.04
CA GLN A 255 -3.54 -45.44 0.81
C GLN A 255 -3.82 -46.89 0.41
N SER A 256 -3.73 -47.25 -0.87
CA SER A 256 -3.95 -48.63 -1.31
C SER A 256 -2.82 -49.60 -0.91
N ILE A 257 -1.63 -49.09 -0.59
CA ILE A 257 -0.46 -49.90 -0.23
C ILE A 257 -0.26 -49.90 1.29
N GLU A 258 -0.26 -48.72 1.90
CA GLU A 258 0.24 -48.51 3.26
C GLU A 258 -0.86 -48.52 4.34
N ASN A 259 -2.14 -48.41 3.97
CA ASN A 259 -3.19 -48.30 4.97
C ASN A 259 -3.32 -49.59 5.81
N GLU A 260 -3.50 -49.44 7.12
CA GLU A 260 -3.62 -50.56 8.05
C GLU A 260 -4.93 -51.35 7.85
N ASP A 261 -5.98 -50.68 7.38
CA ASP A 261 -7.29 -51.26 7.09
C ASP A 261 -7.28 -51.88 5.68
N GLU A 262 -7.35 -53.21 5.63
CA GLU A 262 -7.29 -53.99 4.39
C GLU A 262 -8.48 -53.70 3.45
N ASP A 263 -9.68 -53.52 4.00
CA ASP A 263 -10.88 -53.20 3.21
C ASP A 263 -10.74 -51.82 2.58
N PHE A 264 -10.18 -50.86 3.33
CA PHE A 264 -9.94 -49.52 2.83
C PHE A 264 -8.81 -49.50 1.77
N ARG A 265 -7.74 -50.29 1.95
CA ARG A 265 -6.71 -50.48 0.91
C ARG A 265 -7.31 -50.95 -0.41
N TYR A 266 -8.12 -52.01 -0.34
CA TYR A 266 -8.77 -52.59 -1.52
C TYR A 266 -9.72 -51.59 -2.18
N PHE A 267 -10.49 -50.84 -1.37
CA PHE A 267 -11.36 -49.78 -1.88
C PHE A 267 -10.58 -48.71 -2.68
N CYS A 268 -9.45 -48.24 -2.16
CA CYS A 268 -8.61 -47.28 -2.89
C CYS A 268 -8.03 -47.87 -4.19
N LEU A 269 -7.63 -49.15 -4.18
CA LEU A 269 -7.18 -49.85 -5.37
C LEU A 269 -8.28 -49.97 -6.42
N GLU A 270 -9.51 -50.32 -6.02
CA GLU A 270 -10.67 -50.41 -6.92
C GLU A 270 -11.00 -49.06 -7.57
N LEU A 271 -10.93 -47.97 -6.81
CA LEU A 271 -11.11 -46.61 -7.34
C LEU A 271 -10.08 -46.28 -8.44
N LEU A 272 -8.84 -46.71 -8.27
CA LEU A 272 -7.77 -46.50 -9.25
C LEU A 272 -7.89 -47.43 -10.45
N ASP A 273 -8.28 -48.69 -10.27
CA ASP A 273 -8.52 -49.63 -11.37
C ASP A 273 -9.73 -49.21 -12.22
N LYS A 274 -10.76 -48.62 -11.59
CA LYS A 274 -11.93 -48.11 -12.30
C LYS A 274 -11.62 -46.86 -13.13
N SER A 275 -10.82 -45.95 -12.58
CA SER A 275 -10.49 -44.67 -13.24
C SER A 275 -9.32 -44.78 -14.22
N LYS A 276 -8.45 -45.78 -14.04
CA LYS A 276 -7.24 -46.04 -14.85
C LYS A 276 -6.44 -44.78 -15.17
N PRO A 277 -6.06 -43.97 -14.16
CA PRO A 277 -5.35 -42.73 -14.42
C PRO A 277 -3.98 -43.07 -15.03
N PRO A 278 -3.54 -42.38 -16.11
CA PRO A 278 -2.32 -42.75 -16.83
C PRO A 278 -1.06 -42.82 -15.95
N ALA A 279 -1.01 -42.03 -14.88
CA ALA A 279 0.11 -41.99 -13.94
C ALA A 279 0.11 -43.11 -12.89
N ALA A 280 -0.96 -43.91 -12.76
CA ALA A 280 -1.07 -44.91 -11.69
C ALA A 280 0.05 -45.96 -11.76
N VAL A 281 0.34 -46.51 -12.94
CA VAL A 281 1.31 -47.60 -13.09
C VAL A 281 2.71 -47.16 -12.64
N ASP A 282 3.16 -46.00 -13.11
CA ASP A 282 4.48 -45.46 -12.74
C ASP A 282 4.56 -45.13 -11.24
N LEU A 283 3.47 -44.62 -10.67
CA LEU A 283 3.36 -44.36 -9.22
C LEU A 283 3.44 -45.65 -8.40
N TYR A 284 2.72 -46.71 -8.79
CA TYR A 284 2.78 -48.01 -8.11
C TYR A 284 4.18 -48.64 -8.19
N ILE A 285 4.85 -48.56 -9.34
CA ILE A 285 6.24 -49.04 -9.49
C ILE A 285 7.17 -48.31 -8.53
N LYS A 286 7.00 -46.99 -8.37
CA LYS A 286 7.80 -46.18 -7.44
C LYS A 286 7.53 -46.58 -5.98
N LEU A 287 6.26 -46.68 -5.58
CA LEU A 287 5.89 -46.94 -4.19
C LEU A 287 6.26 -48.37 -3.74
N LEU A 288 6.06 -49.38 -4.58
CA LEU A 288 6.41 -50.77 -4.24
C LEU A 288 7.93 -50.96 -4.05
N LYS A 289 8.75 -50.26 -4.83
CA LYS A 289 10.20 -50.27 -4.61
C LYS A 289 10.59 -49.66 -3.27
N GLN A 290 9.88 -48.64 -2.81
CA GLN A 290 10.14 -47.98 -1.54
C GLN A 290 9.69 -48.81 -0.34
N SER A 291 8.64 -49.62 -0.49
CA SER A 291 8.19 -50.55 0.56
C SER A 291 9.09 -51.75 0.73
N ASP A 292 9.73 -52.22 -0.35
CA ASP A 292 10.66 -53.36 -0.28
C ASP A 292 12.00 -53.02 0.40
N ASP A 293 12.36 -51.73 0.44
CA ASP A 293 13.60 -51.21 1.02
C ASP A 293 13.50 -50.89 2.53
N ASN A 294 12.32 -51.08 3.17
CA ASN A 294 12.01 -50.68 4.54
C ASN A 294 11.62 -51.87 5.43
#